data_AF-A0A7S2HR65-F1
#
_entry.id   AF-A0A7S2HR65-F1
#
_cell.length_a   1.000
_cell.length_b   1.000
_cell.length_c   1.000
_cell.angle_alpha   90.00
_cell.angle_beta   90.00
_cell.angle_gamma   90.00
#
_symmetry.space_group_name_H-M   'P 1'
#
loop_
_entity.id
_entity.type
_entity.pdbx_description
1 polymer ?
#
loop_
_entity_poly.entity_id
_entity_poly.type
_entity_poly.pdbx_seq_one_letter_code
_entity_poly.pdbx_strand_id
1 'polypeptide(L)'
;PRCPPGIHLPDYFARPPQVQALQHRLHMDPQFSQDFVRVLARRQLPIALTEDTLPAAKDLLYRCIMSLYLDRYLPKQATVQQRLRDLGCGTAAPVVQAMLPLCARDPGVYNILPPVHGEQLVILLVQEPEGFQGWVDVEAAECNYGKDVLGAFEAFVRTEAVKLAKEPHRAAEQIQQHGVAGLERLALSELEHLVRLACGKLKLLTPGQAHLVPCVGAASGAKPGSAEAPGKAAQPPGKVVQAPGKV
;
A
#
# COMPACT_ATOMS: atom_id res chain seq x y z
N PRO A 1 9.39 -2.10 -44.75
CA PRO A 1 9.48 -1.70 -43.33
C PRO A 1 9.96 -2.86 -42.45
N ARG A 2 11.25 -2.90 -42.14
CA ARG A 2 11.87 -3.92 -41.29
C ARG A 2 11.79 -3.45 -39.84
N CYS A 3 11.25 -4.27 -38.94
CA CYS A 3 11.31 -3.99 -37.51
C CYS A 3 12.78 -3.87 -37.06
N PRO A 4 13.13 -2.86 -36.25
CA PRO A 4 14.48 -2.73 -35.75
C PRO A 4 14.81 -3.89 -34.80
N PRO A 5 15.96 -4.57 -34.96
CA PRO A 5 16.43 -5.57 -34.01
C PRO A 5 16.92 -4.87 -32.74
N GLY A 6 16.49 -5.36 -31.57
CA GLY A 6 17.24 -5.14 -30.33
C GLY A 6 16.63 -4.21 -29.27
N ILE A 7 15.31 -4.19 -29.08
CA ILE A 7 14.77 -3.80 -27.75
C ILE A 7 14.77 -5.06 -26.89
N HIS A 8 15.90 -5.33 -26.23
CA HIS A 8 15.91 -6.20 -25.05
C HIS A 8 15.08 -5.48 -23.99
N LEU A 9 13.81 -5.89 -23.83
CA LEU A 9 13.07 -5.56 -22.63
C LEU A 9 13.85 -6.21 -21.46
N PRO A 10 14.26 -5.45 -20.43
CA PRO A 10 14.91 -6.04 -19.28
C PRO A 10 14.00 -7.11 -18.67
N ASP A 11 14.59 -8.20 -18.19
CA ASP A 11 13.96 -9.36 -17.54
C ASP A 11 13.23 -9.00 -16.22
N TYR A 12 12.37 -7.99 -16.23
CA TYR A 12 11.44 -7.67 -15.15
C TYR A 12 10.38 -8.76 -14.94
N PHE A 13 10.32 -9.76 -15.83
CA PHE A 13 9.31 -10.82 -15.84
C PHE A 13 9.71 -12.11 -15.13
N ALA A 14 10.94 -12.25 -14.63
CA ALA A 14 11.37 -13.46 -13.93
C ALA A 14 11.36 -13.32 -12.40
N ARG A 15 10.45 -12.51 -11.84
CA ARG A 15 10.24 -12.54 -10.39
C ARG A 15 9.54 -13.87 -10.06
N PRO A 16 10.10 -14.72 -9.18
CA PRO A 16 9.41 -15.93 -8.79
C PRO A 16 8.02 -15.58 -8.22
N PRO A 17 6.99 -16.39 -8.50
CA PRO A 17 5.64 -16.16 -7.98
C PRO A 17 5.72 -15.90 -6.48
N GLN A 18 5.14 -14.79 -6.03
CA GLN A 18 5.21 -14.40 -4.63
C GLN A 18 4.53 -15.41 -3.71
N VAL A 19 3.52 -16.12 -4.23
CA VAL A 19 2.89 -17.27 -3.57
C VAL A 19 3.92 -18.34 -3.21
N GLN A 20 4.80 -18.71 -4.14
CA GLN A 20 5.85 -19.71 -3.88
C GLN A 20 6.89 -19.18 -2.89
N ALA A 21 7.30 -17.92 -3.03
CA ALA A 21 8.22 -17.29 -2.09
C ALA A 21 7.64 -17.26 -0.66
N LEU A 22 6.35 -16.97 -0.52
CA LEU A 22 5.67 -16.98 0.78
C LEU A 22 5.63 -18.38 1.39
N GLN A 23 5.32 -19.41 0.59
CA GLN A 23 5.35 -20.81 1.02
C GLN A 23 6.74 -21.24 1.51
N HIS A 24 7.79 -20.90 0.76
CA HIS A 24 9.17 -21.19 1.14
C HIS A 24 9.58 -20.49 2.43
N ARG A 25 9.23 -19.20 2.59
CA ARG A 25 9.53 -18.44 3.81
C ARG A 25 8.93 -19.06 5.06
N LEU A 26 7.75 -19.65 4.94
CA LEU A 26 7.03 -20.25 6.06
C LEU A 26 7.51 -21.67 6.42
N HIS A 27 8.45 -22.26 5.66
CA HIS A 27 9.02 -23.60 5.91
C HIS A 27 7.96 -24.66 6.25
N MET A 28 6.82 -24.61 5.56
CA MET A 28 5.69 -25.46 5.91
C MET A 28 5.92 -26.89 5.43
N ASP A 29 5.69 -27.86 6.32
CA ASP A 29 5.60 -29.27 5.94
C ASP A 29 4.40 -29.44 4.98
N PRO A 30 4.63 -29.90 3.73
CA PRO A 30 3.56 -30.12 2.76
C PRO A 30 2.47 -31.07 3.27
N GLN A 31 2.82 -32.06 4.10
CA GLN A 31 1.86 -33.00 4.64
C GLN A 31 0.92 -32.32 5.64
N PHE A 32 1.47 -31.49 6.53
CA PHE A 32 0.67 -30.69 7.46
C PHE A 32 -0.31 -29.77 6.74
N SER A 33 0.13 -29.08 5.69
CA SER A 33 -0.74 -28.21 4.89
C SER A 33 -1.88 -29.00 4.22
N GLN A 34 -1.60 -30.17 3.66
CA GLN A 34 -2.62 -31.01 3.04
C GLN A 34 -3.65 -31.52 4.05
N ASP A 35 -3.21 -32.01 5.20
CA ASP A 35 -4.10 -32.52 6.24
C ASP A 35 -4.97 -31.40 6.82
N PHE A 36 -4.40 -30.20 6.99
CA PHE A 36 -5.15 -29.01 7.39
C PHE A 36 -6.28 -28.67 6.41
N VAL A 37 -5.98 -28.63 5.10
CA VAL A 37 -6.99 -28.37 4.06
C VAL A 37 -8.06 -29.46 4.03
N ARG A 38 -7.69 -30.74 4.17
CA ARG A 38 -8.66 -31.86 4.25
C ARG A 38 -9.62 -31.71 5.42
N VAL A 39 -9.12 -31.29 6.59
CA VAL A 39 -9.96 -31.03 7.76
C VAL A 39 -10.94 -29.88 7.49
N LEU A 40 -10.48 -28.79 6.87
CA LEU A 40 -11.35 -27.66 6.51
C LEU A 40 -12.44 -28.06 5.50
N ALA A 41 -12.08 -28.84 4.47
CA ALA A 41 -13.00 -29.25 3.42
C ALA A 41 -14.19 -30.09 3.95
N ARG A 42 -13.95 -30.87 5.01
CA ARG A 42 -14.96 -31.70 5.69
C ARG A 42 -15.92 -30.95 6.59
N ARG A 43 -15.65 -29.67 6.92
CA ARG A 43 -16.56 -28.87 7.75
C ARG A 43 -17.87 -28.65 7.01
N GLN A 44 -18.98 -28.71 7.75
CA GLN A 44 -20.31 -28.45 7.19
C GLN A 44 -20.44 -26.98 6.77
N LEU A 45 -21.17 -26.74 5.68
CA LEU A 45 -21.53 -25.37 5.30
C LEU A 45 -22.73 -24.91 6.15
N PRO A 46 -22.87 -23.60 6.40
CA PRO A 46 -24.08 -23.04 6.98
C PRO A 46 -25.32 -23.44 6.18
N ILE A 47 -26.43 -23.75 6.87
CA ILE A 47 -27.71 -24.17 6.25
C ILE A 47 -28.25 -23.11 5.27
N ALA A 48 -27.90 -21.84 5.47
CA ALA A 48 -28.27 -20.75 4.57
C ALA A 48 -27.57 -20.80 3.19
N LEU A 49 -26.49 -21.58 3.04
CA LEU A 49 -25.84 -21.82 1.76
C LEU A 49 -26.40 -23.10 1.14
N THR A 50 -27.42 -22.94 0.30
CA THR A 50 -28.03 -24.02 -0.48
C THR A 50 -27.25 -24.24 -1.78
N GLU A 51 -27.54 -25.34 -2.50
CA GLU A 51 -26.97 -25.59 -3.81
C GLU A 51 -27.21 -24.44 -4.80
N ASP A 52 -28.36 -23.75 -4.70
CA ASP A 52 -28.71 -22.62 -5.56
C ASP A 52 -27.91 -21.34 -5.24
N THR A 53 -27.56 -21.11 -3.97
CA THR A 53 -26.81 -19.90 -3.55
C THR A 53 -25.30 -20.11 -3.53
N LEU A 54 -24.84 -21.37 -3.60
CA LEU A 54 -23.44 -21.74 -3.56
C LEU A 54 -22.61 -21.11 -4.71
N PRO A 55 -23.07 -21.06 -5.97
CA PRO A 55 -22.32 -20.40 -7.05
C PRO A 55 -22.09 -18.91 -6.78
N ALA A 56 -23.12 -18.20 -6.32
CA ALA A 56 -23.02 -16.78 -5.98
C ALA A 56 -22.08 -16.53 -4.79
N ALA A 57 -22.10 -17.42 -3.78
CA ALA A 57 -21.17 -17.35 -2.65
C ALA A 57 -19.72 -17.57 -3.08
N LYS A 58 -19.45 -18.54 -3.96
CA LYS A 58 -18.11 -18.80 -4.52
C LYS A 58 -17.62 -17.63 -5.36
N ASP A 59 -18.48 -17.06 -6.20
CA ASP A 59 -18.17 -15.87 -7.00
C ASP A 59 -17.85 -14.65 -6.13
N LEU A 60 -18.66 -14.39 -5.10
CA LEU A 60 -18.41 -13.31 -4.14
C LEU A 60 -17.05 -13.50 -3.44
N LEU A 61 -16.74 -14.73 -3.02
CA LEU A 61 -15.45 -15.06 -2.38
C LEU A 61 -14.27 -14.86 -3.33
N TYR A 62 -14.40 -15.31 -4.58
CA TYR A 62 -13.38 -15.10 -5.61
C TYR A 62 -13.13 -13.61 -5.86
N ARG A 63 -14.20 -12.82 -6.09
CA ARG A 63 -14.11 -11.37 -6.27
C ARG A 63 -13.50 -10.67 -5.06
N CYS A 64 -13.82 -11.12 -3.85
CA CYS A 64 -13.24 -10.59 -2.62
C CYS A 64 -11.73 -10.86 -2.54
N ILE A 65 -11.27 -12.07 -2.88
CA ILE A 65 -9.83 -12.39 -2.84
C ILE A 65 -9.12 -11.64 -3.97
N MET A 66 -9.70 -11.62 -5.17
CA MET A 66 -9.17 -10.88 -6.33
C MET A 66 -9.01 -9.39 -6.02
N SER A 67 -9.98 -8.75 -5.36
CA SER A 67 -9.85 -7.33 -5.01
C SER A 67 -8.69 -7.08 -4.04
N LEU A 68 -8.38 -8.03 -3.15
CA LEU A 68 -7.18 -7.92 -2.30
C LEU A 68 -5.88 -8.01 -3.10
N TYR A 69 -5.82 -8.83 -4.16
CA TYR A 69 -4.69 -8.82 -5.11
C TYR A 69 -4.52 -7.48 -5.80
N LEU A 70 -5.61 -6.89 -6.30
CA LEU A 70 -5.60 -5.58 -6.95
C LEU A 70 -5.16 -4.47 -5.97
N ASP A 71 -5.66 -4.53 -4.74
CA ASP A 71 -5.32 -3.60 -3.67
C ASP A 71 -3.95 -3.88 -3.04
N ARG A 72 -3.29 -4.98 -3.44
CA ARG A 72 -2.00 -5.47 -2.94
C ARG A 72 -1.95 -5.74 -1.42
N TYR A 73 -3.08 -6.13 -0.83
CA TYR A 73 -3.16 -6.66 0.53
C TYR A 73 -3.01 -8.18 0.57
N LEU A 74 -2.11 -8.69 1.42
CA LEU A 74 -2.01 -10.13 1.66
C LEU A 74 -3.37 -10.66 2.19
N PRO A 75 -4.00 -11.67 1.56
CA PRO A 75 -5.33 -12.15 1.95
C PRO A 75 -5.32 -13.00 3.23
N LYS A 76 -4.97 -12.36 4.35
CA LYS A 76 -5.08 -12.93 5.69
C LYS A 76 -6.56 -13.14 6.03
N GLN A 77 -6.85 -14.16 6.84
CA GLN A 77 -8.22 -14.53 7.20
C GLN A 77 -9.06 -13.33 7.68
N ALA A 78 -8.54 -12.50 8.59
CA ALA A 78 -9.28 -11.35 9.10
C ALA A 78 -9.58 -10.31 8.00
N THR A 79 -8.62 -10.08 7.10
CA THR A 79 -8.76 -9.15 5.96
C THR A 79 -9.83 -9.63 4.98
N VAL A 80 -9.81 -10.92 4.61
CA VAL A 80 -10.83 -11.49 3.71
C VAL A 80 -12.22 -11.44 4.37
N GLN A 81 -12.33 -11.78 5.64
CA GLN A 81 -13.61 -11.70 6.36
C GLN A 81 -14.15 -10.27 6.43
N GLN A 82 -13.28 -9.28 6.65
CA GLN A 82 -13.68 -7.88 6.68
C GLN A 82 -14.14 -7.43 5.30
N ARG A 83 -13.34 -7.69 4.26
CA ARG A 83 -13.68 -7.32 2.87
C ARG A 83 -14.97 -8.00 2.40
N LEU A 84 -15.22 -9.25 2.77
CA LEU A 84 -16.49 -9.93 2.50
C LEU A 84 -17.69 -9.23 3.14
N ARG A 85 -17.56 -8.79 4.40
CA ARG A 85 -18.61 -8.02 5.09
C ARG A 85 -18.88 -6.70 4.38
N ASP A 86 -17.84 -6.03 3.93
CA ASP A 86 -17.94 -4.76 3.21
C ASP A 86 -18.59 -4.93 1.83
N LEU A 87 -18.29 -6.02 1.11
CA LEU A 87 -18.83 -6.28 -0.24
C LEU A 87 -20.25 -6.83 -0.25
N GLY A 88 -20.60 -7.72 0.68
CA GLY A 88 -21.84 -8.49 0.60
C GLY A 88 -23.04 -7.93 1.37
N CYS A 89 -22.98 -6.69 1.86
CA CYS A 89 -24.12 -5.93 2.41
C CYS A 89 -25.11 -6.77 3.24
N GLY A 90 -24.69 -7.25 4.42
CA GLY A 90 -25.55 -8.04 5.35
C GLY A 90 -25.83 -9.49 4.91
N THR A 91 -25.82 -9.79 3.61
CA THR A 91 -25.96 -11.15 3.07
C THR A 91 -24.65 -11.95 3.11
N ALA A 92 -23.53 -11.30 3.44
CA ALA A 92 -22.21 -11.91 3.53
C ALA A 92 -22.05 -12.90 4.69
N ALA A 93 -22.89 -12.85 5.73
CA ALA A 93 -22.64 -13.59 6.97
C ALA A 93 -22.48 -15.11 6.76
N PRO A 94 -23.34 -15.81 5.98
CA PRO A 94 -23.12 -17.22 5.67
C PRO A 94 -21.81 -17.46 4.89
N VAL A 95 -21.47 -16.56 3.95
CA VAL A 95 -20.23 -16.67 3.15
C VAL A 95 -18.99 -16.49 4.02
N VAL A 96 -19.00 -15.52 4.95
CA VAL A 96 -17.92 -15.27 5.92
C VAL A 96 -17.69 -16.49 6.81
N GLN A 97 -18.76 -17.14 7.28
CA GLN A 97 -18.67 -18.37 8.09
C GLN A 97 -18.17 -19.56 7.27
N ALA A 98 -18.58 -19.64 6.00
CA ALA A 98 -18.26 -20.73 5.09
C ALA A 98 -16.94 -20.56 4.33
N MET A 99 -16.27 -19.40 4.43
CA MET A 99 -15.12 -19.01 3.62
C MET A 99 -14.04 -20.09 3.54
N LEU A 100 -13.58 -20.60 4.69
CA LEU A 100 -12.50 -21.61 4.73
C LEU A 100 -12.93 -22.96 4.13
N PRO A 101 -14.10 -23.54 4.51
CA PRO A 101 -14.62 -24.74 3.85
C PRO A 101 -14.78 -24.57 2.33
N LEU A 102 -15.28 -23.41 1.86
CA LEU A 102 -15.48 -23.15 0.43
C LEU A 102 -14.15 -23.15 -0.33
N CYS A 103 -13.14 -22.44 0.18
CA CYS A 103 -11.80 -22.45 -0.41
C CYS A 103 -11.18 -23.85 -0.39
N ALA A 104 -11.30 -24.57 0.72
CA ALA A 104 -10.68 -25.89 0.89
C ALA A 104 -11.28 -26.96 -0.03
N ARG A 105 -12.53 -26.78 -0.47
CA ARG A 105 -13.21 -27.66 -1.42
C ARG A 105 -12.88 -27.35 -2.88
N ASP A 106 -12.16 -26.26 -3.15
CA ASP A 106 -11.76 -25.87 -4.50
C ASP A 106 -10.25 -25.60 -4.58
N PRO A 107 -9.43 -26.65 -4.39
CA PRO A 107 -7.96 -26.53 -4.37
C PRO A 107 -7.36 -26.21 -5.75
N GLY A 108 -8.16 -26.25 -6.82
CA GLY A 108 -7.73 -25.79 -8.15
C GLY A 108 -7.71 -24.27 -8.27
N VAL A 109 -8.51 -23.58 -7.46
CA VAL A 109 -8.61 -22.11 -7.44
C VAL A 109 -7.85 -21.52 -6.26
N TYR A 110 -7.96 -22.13 -5.08
CA TYR A 110 -7.41 -21.59 -3.83
C TYR A 110 -6.29 -22.44 -3.25
N ASN A 111 -5.29 -21.75 -2.69
CA ASN A 111 -4.21 -22.32 -1.92
C ASN A 111 -4.26 -21.74 -0.49
N ILE A 112 -4.54 -22.59 0.50
CA ILE A 112 -4.68 -22.16 1.90
C ILE A 112 -3.37 -22.46 2.63
N LEU A 113 -2.75 -21.41 3.17
CA LEU A 113 -1.59 -21.54 4.06
C LEU A 113 -2.09 -21.58 5.51
N PRO A 114 -1.85 -22.68 6.26
CA PRO A 114 -2.21 -22.75 7.66
C PRO A 114 -1.55 -21.63 8.50
N PRO A 115 -2.10 -21.30 9.67
CA PRO A 115 -1.43 -20.39 10.59
C PRO A 115 -0.10 -20.99 11.07
N VAL A 116 0.96 -20.20 11.06
CA VAL A 116 2.32 -20.59 11.50
C VAL A 116 2.91 -19.48 12.34
N HIS A 117 3.58 -19.81 13.44
CA HIS A 117 4.30 -18.86 14.30
C HIS A 117 3.46 -17.66 14.79
N GLY A 118 2.17 -17.87 15.04
CA GLY A 118 1.25 -16.80 15.48
C GLY A 118 0.69 -15.93 14.35
N GLU A 119 1.11 -16.17 13.10
CA GLU A 119 0.49 -15.54 11.93
C GLU A 119 -0.90 -16.11 11.66
N GLN A 120 -1.74 -15.28 11.05
CA GLN A 120 -3.06 -15.69 10.59
C GLN A 120 -2.96 -16.61 9.37
N LEU A 121 -3.97 -17.45 9.17
CA LEU A 121 -4.18 -18.20 7.93
C LEU A 121 -4.25 -17.24 6.72
N VAL A 122 -3.69 -17.67 5.59
CA VAL A 122 -3.70 -16.92 4.33
C VAL A 122 -4.42 -17.72 3.24
N ILE A 123 -5.26 -17.04 2.45
CA ILE A 123 -5.99 -17.65 1.33
C ILE A 123 -5.47 -17.07 0.02
N LEU A 124 -4.68 -17.83 -0.71
CA LEU A 124 -4.08 -17.39 -1.97
C LEU A 124 -4.86 -17.95 -3.16
N LEU A 125 -4.74 -17.30 -4.32
CA LEU A 125 -5.14 -17.90 -5.58
C LEU A 125 -4.02 -18.82 -6.05
N VAL A 126 -4.35 -19.97 -6.63
CA VAL A 126 -3.37 -20.88 -7.23
C VAL A 126 -2.67 -20.19 -8.40
N GLN A 127 -3.45 -19.45 -9.21
CA GLN A 127 -2.93 -18.62 -10.29
C GLN A 127 -2.94 -17.15 -9.84
N GLU A 128 -1.75 -16.53 -9.81
CA GLU A 128 -1.64 -15.10 -9.54
C GLU A 128 -2.29 -14.30 -10.69
N PRO A 129 -3.04 -13.22 -10.39
CA PRO A 129 -3.60 -12.34 -11.42
C PRO A 129 -2.51 -11.66 -12.26
N GLU A 130 -2.81 -11.43 -13.53
CA GLU A 130 -1.90 -10.72 -14.43
C GLU A 130 -1.61 -9.30 -13.91
N GLY A 131 -0.33 -8.90 -13.96
CA GLY A 131 0.10 -7.57 -13.51
C GLY A 131 0.24 -7.43 -11.98
N PHE A 132 0.05 -8.50 -11.20
CA PHE A 132 0.27 -8.46 -9.76
C PHE A 132 1.74 -8.19 -9.41
N GLN A 133 2.01 -7.13 -8.65
CA GLN A 133 3.38 -6.67 -8.35
C GLN A 133 3.90 -7.12 -6.97
N GLY A 134 3.17 -8.01 -6.30
CA GLY A 134 3.48 -8.46 -4.95
C GLY A 134 2.74 -7.68 -3.85
N TRP A 135 2.73 -8.25 -2.66
CA TRP A 135 2.07 -7.68 -1.49
C TRP A 135 2.86 -6.50 -0.91
N VAL A 136 2.15 -5.54 -0.30
CA VAL A 136 2.77 -4.44 0.45
C VAL A 136 2.66 -4.73 1.93
N ASP A 137 3.78 -4.61 2.63
CA ASP A 137 3.77 -4.57 4.09
C ASP A 137 3.46 -3.14 4.54
N VAL A 138 2.22 -2.93 4.99
CA VAL A 138 1.74 -1.60 5.42
C VAL A 138 2.37 -1.12 6.73
N GLU A 139 2.99 -2.02 7.49
CA GLU A 139 3.65 -1.72 8.75
C GLU A 139 5.17 -1.50 8.58
N ALA A 140 5.70 -1.60 7.36
CA ALA A 140 7.09 -1.34 7.06
C ALA A 140 7.50 0.08 7.46
N ALA A 141 8.72 0.24 7.97
CA ALA A 141 9.25 1.55 8.38
C ALA A 141 9.99 2.28 7.23
N GLU A 142 10.30 1.54 6.17
CA GLU A 142 11.05 1.99 5.01
C GLU A 142 10.17 2.77 4.04
N CYS A 143 10.63 3.96 3.66
CA CYS A 143 9.99 4.75 2.61
C CYS A 143 10.70 4.46 1.29
N ASN A 144 10.09 3.60 0.47
CA ASN A 144 10.60 3.25 -0.86
C ASN A 144 9.93 4.05 -1.99
N TYR A 145 9.15 5.08 -1.65
CA TYR A 145 8.44 5.92 -2.61
C TYR A 145 9.37 6.95 -3.24
N GLY A 146 9.22 7.18 -4.55
CA GLY A 146 9.95 8.21 -5.28
C GLY A 146 9.57 9.62 -4.84
N LYS A 147 10.45 10.59 -5.13
CA LYS A 147 10.23 12.01 -4.78
C LYS A 147 8.94 12.56 -5.37
N ASP A 148 8.55 12.13 -6.56
CA ASP A 148 7.34 12.60 -7.24
C ASP A 148 6.07 12.19 -6.49
N VAL A 149 6.01 10.93 -6.03
CA VAL A 149 4.90 10.40 -5.22
C VAL A 149 4.82 11.13 -3.89
N LEU A 150 5.96 11.31 -3.21
CA LEU A 150 6.00 12.00 -1.93
C LEU A 150 5.60 13.48 -2.07
N GLY A 151 6.06 14.15 -3.13
CA GLY A 151 5.71 15.53 -3.43
C GLY A 151 4.23 15.71 -3.76
N ALA A 152 3.65 14.80 -4.53
CA ALA A 152 2.22 14.79 -4.83
C ALA A 152 1.38 14.61 -3.55
N PHE A 153 1.76 13.65 -2.70
CA PHE A 153 1.09 13.41 -1.43
C PHE A 153 1.21 14.60 -0.47
N GLU A 154 2.39 15.21 -0.37
CA GLU A 154 2.60 16.40 0.47
C GLU A 154 1.78 17.60 -0.03
N ALA A 155 1.74 17.84 -1.34
CA ALA A 155 0.92 18.89 -1.93
C ALA A 155 -0.57 18.67 -1.65
N PHE A 156 -1.04 17.43 -1.76
CA PHE A 156 -2.41 17.06 -1.42
C PHE A 156 -2.72 17.34 0.07
N VAL A 157 -1.89 16.84 0.98
CA VAL A 157 -2.10 17.03 2.43
C VAL A 157 -2.07 18.50 2.84
N ARG A 158 -1.25 19.35 2.19
CA ARG A 158 -1.20 20.79 2.49
C ARG A 158 -2.43 21.57 2.03
N THR A 159 -3.31 20.98 1.23
CA THR A 159 -4.53 21.64 0.78
C THR A 159 -5.49 21.76 1.96
N GLU A 160 -5.86 22.99 2.35
CA GLU A 160 -6.62 23.29 3.58
C GLU A 160 -7.98 22.57 3.71
N ALA A 161 -8.51 22.04 2.61
CA ALA A 161 -9.79 21.34 2.57
C ALA A 161 -9.72 19.85 2.98
N VAL A 162 -8.53 19.26 3.08
CA VAL A 162 -8.39 17.80 3.21
C VAL A 162 -8.55 17.36 4.68
N LYS A 163 -9.69 16.72 4.99
CA LYS A 163 -9.93 16.03 6.26
C LYS A 163 -9.92 14.53 6.03
N LEU A 164 -8.79 13.89 6.30
CA LEU A 164 -8.68 12.44 6.18
C LEU A 164 -9.24 11.74 7.42
N ALA A 165 -9.83 10.56 7.23
CA ALA A 165 -10.25 9.70 8.31
C ALA A 165 -9.06 9.36 9.23
N LYS A 166 -9.32 9.22 10.53
CA LYS A 166 -8.28 8.90 11.52
C LYS A 166 -7.60 7.55 11.26
N GLU A 167 -8.34 6.59 10.74
CA GLU A 167 -7.87 5.26 10.41
C GLU A 167 -7.10 5.28 9.08
N PRO A 168 -5.84 4.82 9.03
CA PRO A 168 -5.02 4.88 7.81
C PRO A 168 -5.66 4.23 6.59
N HIS A 169 -6.34 3.10 6.78
CA HIS A 169 -7.05 2.41 5.70
C HIS A 169 -8.14 3.29 5.07
N ARG A 170 -8.99 3.89 5.91
CA ARG A 170 -10.06 4.79 5.46
C ARG A 170 -9.51 6.07 4.84
N ALA A 171 -8.41 6.59 5.36
CA ALA A 171 -7.72 7.72 4.75
C ALA A 171 -7.19 7.38 3.34
N ALA A 172 -6.64 6.18 3.16
CA ALA A 172 -6.18 5.69 1.86
C ALA A 172 -7.33 5.58 0.85
N GLU A 173 -8.47 5.02 1.26
CA GLU A 173 -9.68 4.97 0.42
C GLU A 173 -10.13 6.38 0.01
N GLN A 174 -10.12 7.33 0.94
CA GLN A 174 -10.45 8.72 0.63
C GLN A 174 -9.46 9.33 -0.38
N ILE A 175 -8.15 9.13 -0.21
CA ILE A 175 -7.14 9.64 -1.16
C ILE A 175 -7.39 9.07 -2.55
N GLN A 176 -7.67 7.76 -2.65
CA GLN A 176 -7.97 7.10 -3.91
C GLN A 176 -9.22 7.68 -4.57
N GLN A 177 -10.29 7.94 -3.80
CA GLN A 177 -11.52 8.55 -4.28
C GLN A 177 -11.34 10.00 -4.77
N HIS A 178 -10.39 10.75 -4.19
CA HIS A 178 -10.08 12.11 -4.65
C HIS A 178 -9.34 12.13 -6.00
N GLY A 179 -8.78 11.00 -6.46
CA GLY A 179 -8.09 10.93 -7.75
C GLY A 179 -6.87 11.86 -7.82
N VAL A 180 -6.06 11.89 -6.76
CA VAL A 180 -4.92 12.82 -6.64
C VAL A 180 -3.87 12.54 -7.72
N ALA A 181 -3.56 13.57 -8.51
CA ALA A 181 -2.55 13.52 -9.56
C ALA A 181 -1.19 13.06 -9.04
N GLY A 182 -0.63 12.01 -9.64
CA GLY A 182 0.63 11.38 -9.23
C GLY A 182 0.46 10.22 -8.24
N LEU A 183 -0.73 10.03 -7.66
CA LEU A 183 -1.05 8.93 -6.74
C LEU A 183 -2.03 7.92 -7.34
N GLU A 184 -2.61 8.17 -8.52
CA GLU A 184 -3.68 7.34 -9.09
C GLU A 184 -3.24 5.92 -9.46
N ARG A 185 -1.93 5.73 -9.61
CA ARG A 185 -1.32 4.44 -9.96
C ARG A 185 -0.99 3.58 -8.74
N LEU A 186 -1.08 4.13 -7.54
CA LEU A 186 -0.79 3.40 -6.31
C LEU A 186 -1.96 2.50 -5.95
N ALA A 187 -1.67 1.26 -5.57
CA ALA A 187 -2.65 0.38 -4.98
C ALA A 187 -3.09 0.89 -3.60
N LEU A 188 -4.26 0.44 -3.14
CA LEU A 188 -4.81 0.90 -1.87
C LEU A 188 -3.88 0.62 -0.67
N SER A 189 -3.17 -0.51 -0.65
CA SER A 189 -2.18 -0.79 0.40
C SER A 189 -0.97 0.13 0.36
N GLU A 190 -0.57 0.60 -0.83
CA GLU A 190 0.53 1.56 -0.98
C GLU A 190 0.13 2.93 -0.42
N LEU A 191 -1.10 3.36 -0.71
CA LEU A 191 -1.69 4.56 -0.13
C LEU A 191 -1.80 4.46 1.39
N GLU A 192 -2.26 3.32 1.94
CA GLU A 192 -2.32 3.12 3.39
C GLU A 192 -0.93 3.20 4.03
N HIS A 193 0.06 2.51 3.45
CA HIS A 193 1.44 2.57 3.92
C HIS A 193 1.98 4.00 3.89
N LEU A 194 1.70 4.76 2.82
CA LEU A 194 2.11 6.16 2.70
C LEU A 194 1.47 7.05 3.79
N VAL A 195 0.18 6.84 4.10
CA VAL A 195 -0.50 7.52 5.21
C VAL A 195 0.14 7.16 6.57
N ARG A 196 0.49 5.89 6.80
CA ARG A 196 1.17 5.46 8.02
C ARG A 196 2.55 6.10 8.17
N LEU A 197 3.33 6.15 7.08
CA LEU A 197 4.61 6.86 7.05
C LEU A 197 4.42 8.36 7.33
N ALA A 198 3.36 8.98 6.79
CA ALA A 198 3.02 10.38 7.03
C ALA A 198 2.72 10.68 8.50
N CYS A 199 2.00 9.80 9.20
CA CYS A 199 1.76 9.89 10.64
C CYS A 199 3.01 9.58 11.48
N GLY A 200 3.82 8.63 11.00
CA GLY A 200 4.99 8.10 11.68
C GLY A 200 6.26 8.90 11.36
N LYS A 201 7.04 8.40 10.40
CA LYS A 201 8.40 8.85 10.10
C LYS A 201 8.47 10.21 9.41
N LEU A 202 7.55 10.49 8.48
CA LEU A 202 7.57 11.73 7.68
C LEU A 202 6.97 12.92 8.42
N LYS A 203 6.15 12.67 9.46
CA LYS A 203 5.51 13.71 10.29
C LYS A 203 4.76 14.76 9.45
N LEU A 204 4.09 14.32 8.40
CA LEU A 204 3.24 15.17 7.56
C LEU A 204 1.81 15.27 8.10
N LEU A 205 1.36 14.23 8.81
CA LEU A 205 0.03 14.13 9.41
C LEU A 205 0.15 13.91 10.92
N THR A 206 -0.77 14.50 11.68
CA THR A 206 -0.95 14.25 13.11
C THR A 206 -2.38 13.77 13.37
N PRO A 207 -2.60 12.78 14.25
CA PRO A 207 -3.93 12.37 14.63
C PRO A 207 -4.64 13.48 15.44
N GLY A 208 -5.69 14.05 14.87
CA GLY A 208 -6.65 14.91 15.58
C GLY A 208 -7.71 14.11 16.31
N GLN A 209 -8.76 14.79 16.80
CA GLN A 209 -9.86 14.13 17.51
C GLN A 209 -10.63 13.14 16.60
N ALA A 210 -11.02 13.59 15.41
CA ALA A 210 -11.80 12.78 14.46
C ALA A 210 -11.08 12.51 13.13
N HIS A 211 -10.03 13.29 12.81
CA HIS A 211 -9.39 13.29 11.49
C HIS A 211 -7.88 13.34 11.63
N LEU A 212 -7.17 12.86 10.60
CA LEU A 212 -5.75 13.20 10.43
C LEU A 212 -5.67 14.63 9.91
N VAL A 213 -4.81 15.44 10.55
CA VAL A 213 -4.62 16.84 10.20
C VAL A 213 -3.18 17.09 9.74
N PRO A 214 -2.95 18.01 8.79
CA PRO A 214 -1.61 18.38 8.37
C PRO A 214 -0.79 18.94 9.53
N CYS A 215 0.49 18.58 9.60
CA CYS A 215 1.41 19.16 10.57
C CYS A 215 1.76 20.61 10.21
N VAL A 216 1.17 21.56 10.93
CA VAL A 216 1.49 22.99 10.81
C VAL A 216 2.89 23.22 11.41
N GLY A 217 3.92 23.28 10.57
CA GLY A 217 5.30 23.52 11.03
C GLY A 217 6.33 22.50 10.55
N ALA A 218 5.97 21.50 9.75
CA ALA A 218 6.93 20.77 8.92
C ALA A 218 7.43 21.68 7.78
N ALA A 219 8.06 22.80 8.15
CA ALA A 219 8.74 23.66 7.22
C ALA A 219 9.85 22.82 6.59
N SER A 220 9.70 22.60 5.28
CA SER A 220 10.71 22.06 4.38
C SER A 220 12.10 22.52 4.82
N GLY A 221 12.90 21.59 5.32
CA GLY A 221 14.33 21.78 5.60
C GLY A 221 15.15 21.96 4.33
N ALA A 222 14.59 22.61 3.31
CA ALA A 222 15.34 23.22 2.24
C ALA A 222 16.22 24.28 2.89
N LYS A 223 17.45 23.88 3.25
CA LYS A 223 18.56 24.77 3.55
C LYS A 223 18.52 25.87 2.48
N PRO A 224 18.23 27.14 2.82
CA PRO A 224 18.40 28.20 1.85
C PRO A 224 19.85 28.15 1.42
N GLY A 225 20.09 27.90 0.12
CA GLY A 225 21.42 27.91 -0.44
C GLY A 225 22.08 29.20 0.00
N SER A 226 23.24 29.09 0.65
CA SER A 226 24.06 30.22 1.02
C SER A 226 24.25 31.08 -0.22
N ALA A 227 23.55 32.21 -0.25
CA ALA A 227 23.85 33.29 -1.17
C ALA A 227 25.25 33.78 -0.78
N GLU A 228 26.23 33.33 -1.54
CA GLU A 228 27.58 33.84 -1.54
C GLU A 228 27.51 35.33 -1.88
N ALA A 229 27.67 36.17 -0.86
CA ALA A 229 27.74 37.62 -1.04
C ALA A 229 29.10 37.97 -1.69
N PRO A 230 29.13 38.66 -2.85
CA PRO A 230 30.38 39.17 -3.38
C PRO A 230 30.89 40.29 -2.49
N GLY A 231 32.13 40.10 -2.03
CA GLY A 231 32.83 40.96 -1.08
C GLY A 231 32.92 42.43 -1.48
N LYS A 232 32.63 43.29 -0.52
CA LYS A 232 33.10 44.67 -0.45
C LYS A 232 34.47 44.68 0.23
N ALA A 233 35.53 45.07 -0.48
CA ALA A 233 36.70 45.75 0.10
C ALA A 233 37.65 46.24 -0.99
N ALA A 234 37.88 47.56 -1.05
CA ALA A 234 39.22 48.18 -0.98
C ALA A 234 39.12 49.68 -1.34
N GLN A 235 39.21 50.51 -0.31
CA GLN A 235 39.38 51.96 -0.42
C GLN A 235 40.88 52.25 -0.19
N PRO A 236 41.59 52.93 -1.11
CA PRO A 236 43.00 53.26 -0.91
C PRO A 236 43.19 54.56 -0.11
N PRO A 237 44.32 54.74 0.60
CA PRO A 237 44.58 55.91 1.41
C PRO A 237 45.24 57.03 0.61
N GLY A 238 44.92 58.26 1.01
CA GLY A 238 45.88 59.37 1.05
C GLY A 238 46.00 60.24 -0.21
N LYS A 239 45.61 61.51 -0.05
CA LYS A 239 46.45 62.64 -0.53
C LYS A 239 46.16 63.91 0.27
N VAL A 240 47.20 64.33 0.99
CA VAL A 240 47.40 65.64 1.62
C VAL A 240 47.77 66.64 0.53
N VAL A 241 47.04 67.76 0.38
CA VAL A 241 47.56 68.97 -0.29
C VAL A 241 46.95 70.24 0.34
N GLN A 242 47.84 70.98 1.02
CA GLN A 242 48.03 72.43 1.13
C GLN A 242 46.89 73.43 0.85
N ALA A 243 46.70 74.32 1.82
CA ALA A 243 46.24 75.69 1.64
C ALA A 243 47.32 76.60 1.03
N PRO A 244 46.92 77.63 0.27
CA PRO A 244 47.19 79.03 0.64
C PRO A 244 45.88 79.85 0.55
N GLY A 245 45.56 80.81 1.42
CA GLY A 245 46.32 82.01 1.75
C GLY A 245 45.88 83.17 0.82
N LYS A 246 45.59 84.34 1.41
CA LYS A 246 45.33 85.70 0.83
C LYS A 246 43.85 86.06 0.57
N VAL A 247 43.34 87.27 0.86
CA VAL A 247 43.83 88.54 1.46
C VAL A 247 42.72 89.08 2.36
#